data_AF-A0A954VDV2-F1
#
_entry.id   AF-A0A954VDV2-F1
#
_cell.length_a   1.000
_cell.length_b   1.000
_cell.length_c   1.000
_cell.angle_alpha   90.00
_cell.angle_beta   90.00
_cell.angle_gamma   90.00
#
_symmetry.space_group_name_H-M   'P 1'
#
loop_
_entity.id
_entity.type
_entity.pdbx_description
1 polymer ?
#
loop_
_entity_poly.entity_id
_entity_poly.type
_entity_poly.pdbx_seq_one_letter_code
_entity_poly.pdbx_strand_id
1 'polypeptide(L)' 'RQEGLEEGMEKGKLTGRIQTLQELLREPITPDDELEKREVDELQLLLEDLRKRSRRSGE' A
#
# COMPACT_ATOMS: atom_id res chain seq x y z
N ARG A 1 -13.96 -20.14 -5.81
CA ARG A 1 -13.18 -19.70 -7.02
C ARG A 1 -13.32 -18.18 -7.30
N GLN A 2 -14.14 -17.43 -6.57
CA GLN A 2 -14.21 -15.96 -6.69
C GLN A 2 -13.29 -15.24 -5.68
N GLU A 3 -13.11 -15.83 -4.50
CA GLU A 3 -12.33 -15.24 -3.39
C GLU A 3 -10.89 -14.86 -3.79
N GLY A 4 -10.18 -15.72 -4.53
CA GLY A 4 -8.80 -15.40 -4.97
C GLY A 4 -8.72 -14.26 -6.00
N LEU A 5 -9.79 -13.99 -6.74
CA LEU A 5 -9.86 -12.85 -7.66
C LEU A 5 -10.10 -11.55 -6.89
N GLU A 6 -11.00 -11.59 -5.90
CA GLU A 6 -11.32 -10.44 -5.05
C GLU A 6 -10.11 -10.03 -4.20
N GLU A 7 -9.42 -11.00 -3.59
CA GLU A 7 -8.21 -10.77 -2.82
C GLU A 7 -7.07 -10.20 -3.69
N GLY A 8 -6.87 -10.72 -4.90
CA GLY A 8 -5.88 -10.18 -5.85
C GLY A 8 -6.19 -8.74 -6.28
N MET A 9 -7.46 -8.42 -6.52
CA MET A 9 -7.88 -7.05 -6.82
C MET A 9 -7.70 -6.10 -5.64
N GLU A 10 -7.95 -6.57 -4.41
CA GLU A 10 -7.74 -5.79 -3.21
C GLU A 10 -6.25 -5.52 -2.96
N LYS A 11 -5.40 -6.55 -3.01
CA LYS A 11 -3.94 -6.39 -2.90
C LYS A 11 -3.40 -5.40 -3.94
N GLY A 12 -3.80 -5.53 -5.21
CA GLY A 12 -3.36 -4.61 -6.27
C GLY A 12 -3.75 -3.15 -6.00
N LYS A 13 -4.96 -2.90 -5.48
CA LYS A 13 -5.40 -1.54 -5.07
C LYS A 13 -4.58 -1.00 -3.90
N LEU A 14 -4.23 -1.84 -2.92
CA LEU A 14 -3.43 -1.44 -1.77
C LEU A 14 -1.99 -1.12 -2.19
N THR A 15 -1.36 -1.98 -2.98
CA THR A 15 -0.01 -1.80 -3.55
C THR A 15 0.13 -0.46 -4.26
N GLY A 16 -0.77 -0.16 -5.22
CA GLY A 16 -0.69 1.11 -5.97
C GLY A 16 -0.87 2.34 -5.07
N ARG A 17 -1.75 2.26 -4.06
CA ARG A 17 -1.94 3.36 -3.09
C ARG A 17 -0.71 3.58 -2.20
N ILE A 18 -0.06 2.50 -1.76
CA ILE A 18 1.17 2.55 -0.96
C ILE A 18 2.26 3.27 -1.75
N GLN A 19 2.55 2.81 -2.97
CA GLN A 19 3.60 3.38 -3.82
C GLN A 19 3.32 4.86 -4.16
N THR A 20 2.07 5.22 -4.43
CA THR A 20 1.66 6.62 -4.65
C THR A 20 1.95 7.50 -3.43
N LEU A 21 1.68 7.02 -2.22
CA LEU A 21 1.98 7.78 -1.00
C LEU A 21 3.48 7.84 -0.72
N GLN A 22 4.24 6.79 -1.00
CA GLN A 22 5.70 6.81 -0.92
C GLN A 22 6.28 7.87 -1.85
N GLU A 23 5.81 7.93 -3.10
CA GLU A 23 6.22 8.98 -4.04
C GLU A 23 5.89 10.39 -3.54
N LEU A 24 4.66 10.60 -3.05
CA LEU A 24 4.22 11.89 -2.49
C LEU A 24 5.08 12.32 -1.29
N LEU A 25 5.45 11.36 -0.44
CA LEU A 25 6.31 11.57 0.73
C LEU A 25 7.80 11.63 0.40
N ARG A 26 8.18 11.41 -0.87
CA ARG A 26 9.58 11.28 -1.33
C ARG A 26 10.34 10.17 -0.59
N GLU A 27 9.64 9.11 -0.23
CA GLU A 27 10.21 7.91 0.35
C GLU A 27 10.57 6.89 -0.74
N PRO A 28 11.47 5.94 -0.45
CA PRO A 28 11.73 4.83 -1.36
C PRO A 28 10.45 4.07 -1.69
N ILE A 29 10.19 3.87 -2.99
CA ILE A 29 9.05 3.09 -3.46
C ILE A 29 9.35 1.60 -3.23
N THR A 30 8.45 0.91 -2.54
CA THR A 30 8.56 -0.55 -2.36
C THR A 30 8.12 -1.25 -3.65
N PRO A 31 8.94 -2.17 -4.20
CA PRO A 31 8.61 -2.83 -5.45
C PRO A 31 7.42 -3.78 -5.27
N ASP A 32 6.67 -4.00 -6.35
CA ASP A 32 5.45 -4.80 -6.36
C ASP A 32 5.67 -6.21 -5.80
N ASP A 33 6.77 -6.86 -6.17
CA ASP A 33 7.08 -8.23 -5.72
C ASP A 33 7.33 -8.33 -4.21
N GLU A 34 7.70 -7.25 -3.54
CA GLU A 34 7.79 -7.20 -2.09
C GLU A 34 6.45 -6.93 -1.42
N LEU A 35 5.57 -6.16 -2.07
CA LEU A 35 4.22 -5.86 -1.57
C LEU A 35 3.26 -7.04 -1.79
N GLU A 36 3.37 -7.77 -2.90
CA GLU A 36 2.56 -8.95 -3.20
C GLU A 36 2.79 -10.11 -2.22
N LYS A 37 4.01 -10.21 -1.66
CA LYS A 37 4.37 -11.20 -0.63
C LYS A 37 3.72 -10.92 0.73
N ARG A 38 3.19 -9.71 0.94
CA ARG A 38 2.55 -9.32 2.21
C ARG A 38 1.09 -9.74 2.23
N GLU A 39 0.58 -9.95 3.42
CA GLU A 39 -0.85 -10.16 3.64
C GLU A 39 -1.63 -8.86 3.46
N VAL A 40 -2.92 -8.97 3.13
CA VAL A 40 -3.80 -7.80 2.95
C VAL A 40 -3.78 -6.89 4.18
N ASP A 41 -3.82 -7.47 5.38
CA ASP A 41 -3.78 -6.74 6.65
C ASP A 41 -2.48 -5.95 6.83
N GLU A 42 -1.34 -6.52 6.42
CA GLU A 42 -0.05 -5.83 6.48
C GLU A 42 0.02 -4.65 5.51
N LEU A 43 -0.54 -4.82 4.30
CA LEU A 43 -0.65 -3.74 3.31
C LEU A 43 -1.58 -2.63 3.81
N GLN A 44 -2.67 -2.96 4.49
CA GLN A 44 -3.55 -1.96 5.10
C GLN A 44 -2.84 -1.16 6.19
N LEU A 45 -2.12 -1.83 7.09
CA LEU A 45 -1.34 -1.17 8.15
C LEU A 45 -0.26 -0.24 7.57
N LEU A 46 0.46 -0.68 6.54
CA LEU A 46 1.46 0.14 5.84
C LEU A 46 0.82 1.38 5.19
N LEU A 47 -0.33 1.20 4.55
CA LEU A 47 -1.08 2.30 3.93
C LEU A 47 -1.56 3.32 4.98
N GLU A 48 -2.06 2.86 6.13
CA GLU A 48 -2.50 3.74 7.21
C GLU A 48 -1.34 4.56 7.80
N ASP A 49 -0.18 3.94 7.96
CA ASP A 49 1.01 4.61 8.44
C ASP A 49 1.50 5.71 7.47
N LEU A 50 1.57 5.40 6.17
CA LEU A 50 1.89 6.38 5.12
C LEU A 50 0.88 7.54 5.09
N ARG A 51 -0.42 7.26 5.27
CA ARG A 51 -1.46 8.30 5.36
C ARG A 51 -1.26 9.21 6.56
N LYS A 52 -0.91 8.67 7.73
CA LYS A 52 -0.63 9.45 8.94
C LYS A 52 0.57 10.37 8.74
N ARG A 53 1.63 9.87 8.09
CA ARG A 53 2.82 10.66 7.75
C ARG A 53 2.53 11.78 6.75
N SER A 54 1.75 11.48 5.70
CA SER A 54 1.34 12.47 4.69
C SER A 54 0.55 13.63 5.31
N ARG A 55 -0.34 13.36 6.27
CA ARG A 55 -1.07 14.41 6.98
C ARG A 55 -0.15 15.30 7.83
N ARG A 56 0.78 14.69 8.57
CA ARG A 56 1.73 15.43 9.42
C ARG A 56 2.71 16.29 8.62
N SER A 57 3.09 15.85 7.42
CA SER A 57 3.98 16.61 6.54
C SER A 57 3.29 17.76 5.79
N GLY A 58 1.95 17.83 5.84
CA GLY A 58 1.15 18.88 5.22
C GLY A 58 0.70 19.99 6.19
N GLU A 59 1.14 19.95 7.45
CA GLU A 59 0.91 20.99 8.48
C GLU A 59 2.11 21.95 8.60
#